data_AF-A0A952RKX9-F1
#
_entry.id   AF-A0A952RKX9-F1
#
_cell.length_a   1.000
_cell.length_b   1.000
_cell.length_c   1.000
_cell.angle_alpha   90.00
_cell.angle_beta   90.00
_cell.angle_gamma   90.00
#
_symmetry.space_group_name_H-M   'P 1'
#
loop_
_entity.id
_entity.type
_entity.pdbx_description
1 polymer ?
#
loop_
_entity_poly.entity_id
_entity_poly.type
_entity_poly.pdbx_seq_one_letter_code
_entity_poly.pdbx_strand_id
1 'polypeptide(L)'
;MSARSVALALILPAMLVAPLAAFGDDAPPPKKKLPPAATDVKYDPEEIVAISQFMETAVKGNELFVAKDYTAAIDTFKKAIQLAPKNALGPYLLAEAYLANGNMPEAEAAIASAVELAPTEPKKVETKARILFLRADIYEREKKWAEAKTAWQAYVDVASKVTGDAGVYPQTGTTRIAAIQKVIDLEAKYAAVRERIAADKADAGKSAAKPAPTKK
;
A
#
# COMPACT_ATOMS: atom_id res chain seq x y z
N MET A 1 47.53 -16.46 44.84
CA MET A 1 47.35 -15.94 46.22
C MET A 1 46.46 -14.72 46.16
N SER A 2 45.31 -14.76 46.83
CA SER A 2 44.61 -13.64 47.49
C SER A 2 43.11 -13.97 47.53
N ALA A 3 42.63 -14.21 48.74
CA ALA A 3 41.23 -14.37 49.07
C ALA A 3 40.57 -13.00 49.26
N ARG A 4 39.25 -12.92 48.98
CA ARG A 4 38.29 -12.02 49.66
C ARG A 4 36.84 -12.41 49.36
N SER A 5 36.35 -13.31 50.21
CA SER A 5 35.11 -13.28 51.02
C SER A 5 33.81 -12.63 50.53
N VAL A 6 32.73 -13.46 50.57
CA VAL A 6 31.43 -13.28 51.28
C VAL A 6 30.48 -12.19 50.73
N ALA A 7 29.17 -12.35 50.50
CA ALA A 7 28.10 -13.31 50.84
C ALA A 7 26.93 -13.13 49.83
N LEU A 8 26.01 -14.11 49.70
CA LEU A 8 24.61 -13.96 50.14
C LEU A 8 23.75 -15.22 49.87
N ALA A 9 23.23 -15.77 50.97
CA ALA A 9 21.98 -16.52 51.17
C ALA A 9 21.51 -17.58 50.15
N LEU A 10 21.68 -18.84 50.58
CA LEU A 10 20.81 -19.98 50.25
C LEU A 10 19.43 -19.80 50.92
N ILE A 11 18.35 -19.83 50.14
CA ILE A 11 17.04 -20.27 50.61
C ILE A 11 16.46 -21.23 49.56
N LEU A 12 16.51 -22.52 49.88
CA LEU A 12 15.67 -23.55 49.27
C LEU A 12 14.27 -23.47 49.89
N PRO A 13 13.20 -23.42 49.09
CA PRO A 13 11.91 -23.94 49.52
C PRO A 13 11.71 -25.35 48.97
N ALA A 14 11.37 -26.24 49.89
CA ALA A 14 11.04 -27.63 49.70
C ALA A 14 9.99 -27.86 48.60
N MET A 15 10.22 -28.91 47.81
CA MET A 15 9.19 -29.53 46.98
C MET A 15 8.09 -30.09 47.88
N LEU A 16 6.87 -29.58 47.72
CA LEU A 16 5.66 -30.28 48.11
C LEU A 16 5.03 -30.85 46.84
N VAL A 17 5.02 -32.17 46.73
CA VAL A 17 4.32 -32.91 45.67
C VAL A 17 2.81 -32.81 45.95
N ALA A 18 2.08 -32.12 45.08
CA ALA A 18 0.62 -32.15 45.04
C ALA A 18 0.14 -33.12 43.94
N PRO A 19 -0.99 -33.82 44.13
CA PRO A 19 -1.41 -34.93 43.30
C PRO A 19 -1.97 -34.49 41.94
N LEU A 20 -1.70 -35.32 40.94
CA LEU A 20 -2.26 -35.27 39.59
C LEU A 20 -3.78 -35.52 39.66
N ALA A 21 -4.58 -34.47 39.49
CA ALA A 21 -6.03 -34.56 39.39
C ALA A 21 -6.49 -34.18 37.98
N ALA A 22 -7.06 -35.18 37.31
CA ALA A 22 -8.09 -35.14 36.27
C ALA A 22 -8.11 -33.98 35.25
N PHE A 23 -7.86 -34.34 33.99
CA PHE A 23 -8.42 -33.66 32.82
C PHE A 23 -9.94 -33.49 33.00
N GLY A 24 -10.37 -32.25 33.21
CA GLY A 24 -11.76 -31.84 33.03
C GLY A 24 -11.90 -31.22 31.64
N ASP A 25 -12.99 -31.57 30.95
CA ASP A 25 -13.40 -30.99 29.67
C ASP A 25 -13.37 -29.45 29.72
N ASP A 26 -12.39 -28.82 29.05
CA ASP A 26 -12.41 -27.39 28.79
C ASP A 26 -13.52 -27.08 27.77
N ALA A 27 -14.71 -26.82 28.28
CA ALA A 27 -15.80 -26.26 27.50
C ALA A 27 -15.34 -24.92 26.87
N PRO A 28 -15.67 -24.64 25.60
CA PRO A 28 -15.35 -23.36 24.98
C PRO A 28 -15.96 -22.21 25.80
N PRO A 29 -15.29 -21.04 25.89
CA PRO A 29 -15.75 -19.95 26.74
C PRO A 29 -17.19 -19.56 26.39
N PRO A 30 -18.05 -19.26 27.38
CA PRO A 30 -19.46 -19.05 27.14
C PRO A 30 -19.67 -17.83 26.24
N LYS A 31 -20.39 -18.04 25.12
CA LYS A 31 -20.90 -16.94 24.29
C LYS A 31 -21.74 -16.03 25.19
N LYS A 32 -21.28 -14.78 25.41
CA LYS A 32 -22.06 -13.78 26.15
C LYS A 32 -23.43 -13.64 25.46
N LYS A 33 -24.51 -13.96 26.17
CA LYS A 33 -25.88 -13.77 25.72
C LYS A 33 -26.13 -12.26 25.55
N LEU A 34 -26.62 -11.84 24.38
CA LEU A 34 -27.13 -10.49 24.21
C LEU A 34 -28.32 -10.27 25.16
N PRO A 35 -28.42 -9.12 25.84
CA PRO A 35 -29.55 -8.81 26.71
C PRO A 35 -30.86 -8.67 25.91
N PRO A 36 -32.02 -8.92 26.56
CA PRO A 36 -33.32 -8.93 25.89
C PRO A 36 -33.73 -7.53 25.43
N ALA A 37 -34.47 -7.48 24.32
CA ALA A 37 -34.99 -6.26 23.72
C ALA A 37 -35.85 -5.47 24.73
N ALA A 38 -35.27 -4.41 25.29
CA ALA A 38 -35.98 -3.39 26.05
C ALA A 38 -36.37 -2.26 25.10
N THR A 39 -37.67 -2.13 24.88
CA THR A 39 -38.31 -0.98 24.23
C THR A 39 -38.11 0.26 25.12
N ASP A 40 -37.81 1.39 24.50
CA ASP A 40 -37.47 2.70 25.08
C ASP A 40 -35.96 2.94 25.31
N VAL A 41 -35.21 2.93 24.22
CA VAL A 41 -33.92 3.63 24.13
C VAL A 41 -34.12 4.83 23.20
N LYS A 42 -33.92 6.04 23.74
CA LYS A 42 -33.91 7.28 22.98
C LYS A 42 -32.64 7.30 22.11
N TYR A 43 -32.78 6.75 20.91
CA TYR A 43 -31.70 6.49 19.97
C TYR A 43 -31.25 7.79 19.28
N ASP A 44 -29.94 8.06 19.31
CA ASP A 44 -29.31 9.07 18.44
C ASP A 44 -29.20 8.48 17.02
N PRO A 45 -29.91 9.02 16.02
CA PRO A 45 -30.07 8.38 14.71
C PRO A 45 -28.78 8.15 13.90
N GLU A 46 -27.64 8.68 14.34
CA GLU A 46 -26.39 8.68 13.57
C GLU A 46 -25.40 7.55 13.92
N GLU A 47 -25.61 6.75 14.98
CA GLU A 47 -24.53 5.90 15.52
C GLU A 47 -24.84 4.40 15.83
N ILE A 48 -25.94 3.82 15.33
CA ILE A 48 -26.03 2.37 15.07
C ILE A 48 -25.81 2.15 13.57
N VAL A 49 -24.54 1.96 13.19
CA VAL A 49 -24.20 1.59 11.81
C VAL A 49 -24.53 0.11 11.64
N ALA A 50 -25.75 -0.21 11.19
CA ALA A 50 -25.87 -1.34 10.29
C ALA A 50 -24.82 -1.12 9.19
N ILE A 51 -23.80 -1.99 9.11
CA ILE A 51 -22.72 -1.86 8.14
C ILE A 51 -23.37 -1.57 6.79
N SER A 52 -23.11 -0.40 6.21
CA SER A 52 -23.78 -0.01 4.96
C SER A 52 -23.53 -1.09 3.92
N GLN A 53 -24.47 -1.32 2.99
CA GLN A 53 -24.29 -2.35 1.95
C GLN A 53 -22.96 -2.15 1.19
N PHE A 54 -22.53 -0.89 1.04
CA PHE A 54 -21.19 -0.56 0.56
C PHE A 54 -20.09 -1.18 1.41
N MET A 55 -20.08 -0.90 2.72
CA MET A 55 -19.05 -1.40 3.63
C MET A 55 -19.09 -2.93 3.74
N GLU A 56 -20.27 -3.55 3.74
CA GLU A 56 -20.41 -5.02 3.75
C GLU A 56 -19.79 -5.62 2.48
N THR A 57 -20.11 -5.05 1.32
CA THR A 57 -19.56 -5.48 0.03
C THR A 57 -18.06 -5.24 -0.04
N ALA A 58 -17.57 -4.11 0.48
CA ALA A 58 -16.14 -3.80 0.53
C ALA A 58 -15.38 -4.76 1.46
N VAL A 59 -15.93 -5.11 2.62
CA VAL A 59 -15.33 -6.10 3.53
C VAL A 59 -15.24 -7.46 2.85
N LYS A 60 -16.30 -7.91 2.18
CA LYS A 60 -16.27 -9.16 1.39
C LYS A 60 -15.22 -9.11 0.28
N GLY A 61 -15.10 -7.99 -0.42
CA GLY A 61 -14.06 -7.80 -1.43
C GLY A 61 -12.66 -7.91 -0.81
N ASN A 62 -12.46 -7.36 0.38
CA ASN A 62 -11.21 -7.44 1.12
C ASN A 62 -10.90 -8.86 1.61
N GLU A 63 -11.90 -9.63 2.05
CA GLU A 63 -11.73 -11.05 2.39
C GLU A 63 -11.22 -11.86 1.20
N LEU A 64 -11.80 -11.65 0.02
CA LEU A 64 -11.35 -12.28 -1.23
C LEU A 64 -9.93 -11.83 -1.60
N PHE A 65 -9.62 -10.54 -1.43
CA PHE A 65 -8.28 -9.99 -1.67
C PHE A 65 -7.23 -10.64 -0.76
N VAL A 66 -7.52 -10.78 0.53
CA VAL A 66 -6.63 -11.46 1.50
C VAL A 66 -6.48 -12.95 1.17
N ALA A 67 -7.55 -13.58 0.69
CA ALA A 67 -7.50 -14.95 0.15
C ALA A 67 -6.75 -15.08 -1.18
N LYS A 68 -6.25 -13.96 -1.74
CA LYS A 68 -5.57 -13.85 -3.05
C LYS A 68 -6.45 -14.21 -4.25
N ASP A 69 -7.77 -14.28 -4.06
CA ASP A 69 -8.72 -14.35 -5.16
C ASP A 69 -8.97 -12.93 -5.68
N TYR A 70 -7.95 -12.41 -6.38
CA TYR A 70 -7.98 -11.04 -6.87
C TYR A 70 -9.08 -10.81 -7.92
N THR A 71 -9.40 -11.83 -8.71
CA THR A 71 -10.48 -11.72 -9.72
C THR A 71 -11.83 -11.55 -9.04
N ALA A 72 -12.16 -12.37 -8.04
CA ALA A 72 -13.41 -12.21 -7.30
C ALA A 72 -13.42 -10.92 -6.46
N ALA A 73 -12.27 -10.50 -5.91
CA ALA A 73 -12.14 -9.24 -5.20
C ALA A 73 -12.45 -8.04 -6.12
N ILE A 74 -11.87 -8.01 -7.33
CA ILE A 74 -12.12 -6.98 -8.36
C ILE A 74 -13.62 -6.87 -8.65
N ASP A 75 -14.30 -7.99 -8.91
CA ASP A 75 -15.74 -7.98 -9.21
C ASP A 75 -16.57 -7.51 -8.02
N THR A 76 -16.15 -7.84 -6.80
CA THR A 76 -16.83 -7.42 -5.58
C THR A 76 -16.62 -5.92 -5.32
N PHE A 77 -15.41 -5.39 -5.52
CA PHE A 77 -15.15 -3.95 -5.39
C PHE A 77 -15.86 -3.12 -6.45
N LYS A 78 -16.00 -3.62 -7.69
CA LYS A 78 -16.85 -2.98 -8.71
C LYS A 78 -18.30 -2.84 -8.24
N LYS A 79 -18.86 -3.86 -7.59
CA LYS A 79 -20.21 -3.79 -6.98
C LYS A 79 -20.25 -2.77 -5.84
N ALA A 80 -19.22 -2.73 -4.99
CA ALA A 80 -19.14 -1.72 -3.94
C ALA A 80 -19.16 -0.29 -4.53
N ILE A 81 -18.42 -0.03 -5.61
CA ILE A 81 -18.42 1.29 -6.27
C ILE A 81 -19.82 1.67 -6.77
N GLN A 82 -20.62 0.73 -7.27
CA GLN A 82 -22.00 1.01 -7.68
C GLN A 82 -22.90 1.44 -6.52
N LEU A 83 -22.64 0.93 -5.30
CA LEU A 83 -23.41 1.28 -4.10
C LEU A 83 -23.04 2.67 -3.55
N ALA A 84 -21.79 3.11 -3.71
CA ALA A 84 -21.33 4.42 -3.26
C ALA A 84 -20.36 5.05 -4.28
N PRO A 85 -20.86 5.59 -5.41
CA PRO A 85 -20.02 6.04 -6.53
C PRO A 85 -19.16 7.28 -6.23
N LYS A 86 -19.44 7.99 -5.14
CA LYS A 86 -18.68 9.16 -4.69
C LYS A 86 -17.69 8.85 -3.55
N ASN A 87 -17.55 7.58 -3.17
CA ASN A 87 -16.65 7.19 -2.10
C ASN A 87 -15.30 6.73 -2.67
N ALA A 88 -14.23 7.46 -2.37
CA ALA A 88 -12.87 7.14 -2.82
C ALA A 88 -12.36 5.76 -2.38
N LEU A 89 -12.91 5.19 -1.31
CA LEU A 89 -12.49 3.87 -0.82
C LEU A 89 -12.75 2.76 -1.85
N GLY A 90 -13.86 2.82 -2.59
CA GLY A 90 -14.19 1.81 -3.60
C GLY A 90 -13.15 1.73 -4.72
N PRO A 91 -12.88 2.83 -5.44
CA PRO A 91 -11.84 2.87 -6.48
C PRO A 91 -10.43 2.62 -5.93
N TYR A 92 -10.13 3.03 -4.69
CA TYR A 92 -8.85 2.71 -4.03
C TYR A 92 -8.66 1.20 -3.85
N LEU A 93 -9.63 0.50 -3.26
CA LEU A 93 -9.58 -0.96 -3.07
C LEU A 93 -9.53 -1.71 -4.41
N LEU A 94 -10.26 -1.20 -5.41
CA LEU A 94 -10.22 -1.75 -6.76
C LEU A 94 -8.82 -1.59 -7.40
N ALA A 95 -8.15 -0.45 -7.21
CA ALA A 95 -6.79 -0.24 -7.67
C ALA A 95 -5.80 -1.20 -6.99
N GLU A 96 -5.90 -1.43 -5.67
CA GLU A 96 -5.09 -2.43 -4.96
C GLU A 96 -5.29 -3.83 -5.54
N ALA A 97 -6.55 -4.21 -5.79
CA ALA A 97 -6.90 -5.51 -6.36
C ALA A 97 -6.34 -5.69 -7.78
N TYR A 98 -6.47 -4.67 -8.65
CA TYR A 98 -5.88 -4.71 -9.99
C TYR A 98 -4.36 -4.78 -9.95
N LEU A 99 -3.72 -4.00 -9.07
CA LEU A 99 -2.27 -4.03 -8.89
C LEU A 99 -1.79 -5.42 -8.46
N ALA A 100 -2.46 -6.04 -7.49
CA ALA A 100 -2.13 -7.39 -7.03
C ALA A 100 -2.38 -8.47 -8.09
N ASN A 101 -3.38 -8.27 -8.96
CA ASN A 101 -3.66 -9.14 -10.10
C ASN A 101 -2.69 -8.94 -11.28
N GLY A 102 -1.85 -7.90 -11.27
CA GLY A 102 -0.94 -7.54 -12.36
C GLY A 102 -1.57 -6.71 -13.49
N ASN A 103 -2.81 -6.26 -13.32
CA ASN A 103 -3.56 -5.46 -14.29
C ASN A 103 -3.18 -3.98 -14.14
N MET A 104 -1.97 -3.62 -14.58
CA MET A 104 -1.41 -2.27 -14.38
C MET A 104 -2.25 -1.14 -14.99
N PRO A 105 -2.73 -1.21 -16.25
CA PRO A 105 -3.53 -0.13 -16.82
C PRO A 105 -4.84 0.13 -16.06
N GLU A 106 -5.50 -0.94 -15.61
CA GLU A 106 -6.74 -0.86 -14.83
C GLU A 106 -6.48 -0.32 -13.42
N ALA A 107 -5.34 -0.68 -12.81
CA ALA A 107 -4.93 -0.13 -11.52
C ALA A 107 -4.70 1.38 -11.61
N GLU A 108 -4.03 1.85 -12.66
CA GLU A 108 -3.81 3.28 -12.92
C GLU A 108 -5.14 4.03 -13.11
N ALA A 109 -6.07 3.48 -13.89
CA ALA A 109 -7.39 4.08 -14.09
C ALA A 109 -8.19 4.14 -12.78
N ALA A 110 -8.20 3.07 -11.99
CA ALA A 110 -8.91 3.00 -10.72
C ALA A 110 -8.34 3.97 -9.68
N ILE A 111 -7.00 4.09 -9.58
CA ILE A 111 -6.38 5.02 -8.63
C ILE A 111 -6.56 6.49 -9.04
N ALA A 112 -6.62 6.78 -10.35
CA ALA A 112 -6.96 8.11 -10.84
C ALA A 112 -8.35 8.54 -10.36
N SER A 113 -9.35 7.65 -10.47
CA SER A 113 -10.70 7.88 -9.94
C SER A 113 -10.69 8.07 -8.41
N ALA A 114 -9.90 7.29 -7.67
CA ALA A 114 -9.77 7.46 -6.22
C ALA A 114 -9.19 8.83 -5.84
N VAL A 115 -8.23 9.36 -6.61
CA VAL A 115 -7.65 10.70 -6.40
C VAL A 115 -8.68 11.80 -6.62
N GLU A 116 -9.53 11.68 -7.65
CA GLU A 116 -10.60 12.65 -7.92
C GLU A 116 -11.63 12.71 -6.79
N LEU A 117 -11.91 11.56 -6.18
CA LEU A 117 -12.85 11.43 -5.05
C LEU A 117 -12.18 11.64 -3.69
N ALA A 118 -10.86 11.83 -3.64
CA ALA A 118 -10.11 11.83 -2.39
C ALA A 118 -10.62 12.92 -1.45
N PRO A 119 -10.75 12.61 -0.15
CA PRO A 119 -11.29 13.56 0.81
C PRO A 119 -10.42 14.81 0.90
N THR A 120 -11.07 15.97 0.94
CA THR A 120 -10.42 17.26 1.13
C THR A 120 -10.39 17.67 2.60
N GLU A 121 -11.14 16.98 3.46
CA GLU A 121 -11.22 17.31 4.88
C GLU A 121 -9.93 16.95 5.63
N PRO A 122 -9.41 17.82 6.51
CA PRO A 122 -8.21 17.55 7.29
C PRO A 122 -8.28 16.26 8.13
N LYS A 123 -9.48 15.88 8.58
CA LYS A 123 -9.72 14.67 9.39
C LYS A 123 -9.52 13.34 8.64
N LYS A 124 -9.35 13.38 7.31
CA LYS A 124 -9.16 12.18 6.47
C LYS A 124 -7.84 12.23 5.70
N VAL A 125 -6.87 12.97 6.23
CA VAL A 125 -5.55 13.17 5.61
C VAL A 125 -4.82 11.84 5.38
N GLU A 126 -5.02 10.85 6.24
CA GLU A 126 -4.45 9.51 6.14
C GLU A 126 -4.99 8.76 4.93
N THR A 127 -6.29 8.88 4.65
CA THR A 127 -6.93 8.25 3.49
C THR A 127 -6.35 8.83 2.20
N LYS A 128 -6.22 10.16 2.15
CA LYS A 128 -5.59 10.84 1.02
C LYS A 128 -4.13 10.42 0.84
N ALA A 129 -3.37 10.28 1.94
CA ALA A 129 -1.99 9.81 1.89
C ALA A 129 -1.88 8.39 1.31
N ARG A 130 -2.74 7.45 1.73
CA ARG A 130 -2.76 6.08 1.18
C ARG A 130 -3.06 6.04 -0.32
N ILE A 131 -4.05 6.83 -0.78
CA ILE A 131 -4.37 6.95 -2.20
C ILE A 131 -3.17 7.49 -3.00
N LEU A 132 -2.52 8.54 -2.50
CA LEU A 132 -1.36 9.15 -3.17
C LEU A 132 -0.13 8.23 -3.18
N PHE A 133 0.06 7.47 -2.10
CA PHE A 133 1.11 6.45 -2.03
C PHE A 133 0.92 5.39 -3.11
N LEU A 134 -0.28 4.82 -3.22
CA LEU A 134 -0.58 3.79 -4.20
C LEU A 134 -0.44 4.30 -5.65
N ARG A 135 -0.85 5.54 -5.92
CA ARG A 135 -0.63 6.17 -7.23
C ARG A 135 0.86 6.29 -7.57
N ALA A 136 1.67 6.72 -6.60
CA ALA A 136 3.10 6.85 -6.78
C ALA A 136 3.78 5.49 -7.01
N ASP A 137 3.37 4.44 -6.28
CA ASP A 137 3.85 3.07 -6.46
C ASP A 137 3.49 2.52 -7.84
N ILE A 138 2.25 2.73 -8.31
CA ILE A 138 1.81 2.32 -9.66
C ILE A 138 2.69 2.96 -10.74
N TYR A 139 2.86 4.28 -10.72
CA TYR A 139 3.72 4.97 -11.70
C TYR A 139 5.16 4.51 -11.67
N GLU A 140 5.69 4.22 -10.48
CA GLU A 140 7.07 3.76 -10.35
C GLU A 140 7.25 2.34 -10.89
N ARG A 141 6.29 1.44 -10.68
CA ARG A 141 6.29 0.08 -11.26
C ARG A 141 6.17 0.10 -12.78
N GLU A 142 5.42 1.05 -13.31
CA GLU A 142 5.31 1.30 -14.76
C GLU A 142 6.53 2.02 -15.34
N LYS A 143 7.51 2.43 -14.52
CA LYS A 143 8.69 3.21 -14.93
C LYS A 143 8.34 4.57 -15.54
N LYS A 144 7.17 5.11 -15.20
CA LYS A 144 6.75 6.47 -15.53
C LYS A 144 7.45 7.44 -14.57
N TRP A 145 8.77 7.59 -14.73
CA TRP A 145 9.64 8.21 -13.71
C TRP A 145 9.26 9.64 -13.38
N ALA A 146 8.85 10.44 -14.37
CA ALA A 146 8.46 11.84 -14.16
C ALA A 146 7.15 11.94 -13.34
N GLU A 147 6.18 11.11 -13.70
CA GLU A 147 4.87 11.00 -13.04
C GLU A 147 5.02 10.42 -11.64
N ALA A 148 5.85 9.37 -11.47
CA ALA A 148 6.16 8.75 -10.20
C ALA A 148 6.80 9.76 -9.24
N LYS A 149 7.80 10.53 -9.70
CA LYS A 149 8.43 11.59 -8.88
C LYS A 149 7.40 12.62 -8.42
N THR A 150 6.53 13.07 -9.33
CA THR A 150 5.47 14.03 -9.03
C THR A 150 4.47 13.47 -8.02
N ALA A 151 4.05 12.21 -8.19
CA ALA A 151 3.11 11.54 -7.30
C ALA A 151 3.73 11.30 -5.91
N TRP A 152 5.00 10.91 -5.82
CA TRP A 152 5.71 10.80 -4.54
C TRP A 152 5.83 12.16 -3.84
N GLN A 153 6.06 13.24 -4.57
CA GLN A 153 6.07 14.58 -3.98
C GLN A 153 4.69 14.94 -3.40
N ALA A 154 3.61 14.69 -4.14
CA ALA A 154 2.26 14.91 -3.65
C ALA A 154 1.96 14.07 -2.38
N TYR A 155 2.43 12.82 -2.33
CA TYR A 155 2.37 12.00 -1.11
C TYR A 155 3.12 12.66 0.05
N VAL A 156 4.36 13.11 -0.13
CA VAL A 156 5.16 13.78 0.91
C VAL A 156 4.47 15.03 1.44
N ASP A 157 3.89 15.84 0.56
CA ASP A 157 3.21 17.09 0.91
C ASP A 157 1.94 16.88 1.77
N VAL A 158 1.32 15.71 1.65
CA VAL A 158 0.17 15.29 2.47
C VAL A 158 0.65 14.56 3.72
N ALA A 159 1.56 13.61 3.57
CA ALA A 159 2.11 12.78 4.63
C ALA A 159 2.83 13.58 5.72
N SER A 160 3.53 14.66 5.35
CA SER A 160 4.19 15.57 6.29
C SER A 160 3.23 16.33 7.22
N LYS A 161 1.94 16.37 6.87
CA LYS A 161 0.88 17.02 7.68
C LYS A 161 0.20 16.05 8.64
N VAL A 162 0.42 14.74 8.47
CA VAL A 162 -0.14 13.72 9.35
C VAL A 162 0.64 13.70 10.65
N THR A 163 -0.05 13.85 11.77
CA THR A 163 0.55 13.83 13.12
C THR A 163 0.22 12.51 13.82
N GLY A 164 1.14 12.02 14.65
CA GLY A 164 0.99 10.75 15.36
C GLY A 164 1.33 9.51 14.55
N ASP A 165 1.10 8.33 15.12
CA ASP A 165 1.33 7.05 14.47
C ASP A 165 0.09 6.63 13.65
N ALA A 166 0.03 7.13 12.43
CA ALA A 166 -1.06 6.85 11.49
C ALA A 166 -0.66 5.82 10.40
N GLY A 167 0.50 5.18 10.54
CA GLY A 167 1.07 4.33 9.49
C GLY A 167 1.40 5.07 8.19
N VAL A 168 1.64 6.39 8.26
CA VAL A 168 2.01 7.24 7.14
C VAL A 168 3.48 7.66 7.31
N TYR A 169 4.32 7.33 6.34
CA TYR A 169 5.77 7.49 6.43
C TYR A 169 6.27 8.45 5.34
N PRO A 170 6.36 9.77 5.60
CA PRO A 170 6.78 10.75 4.60
C PRO A 170 8.21 10.50 4.10
N GLN A 171 9.07 9.91 4.93
CA GLN A 171 10.44 9.55 4.55
C GLN A 171 10.52 8.51 3.43
N THR A 172 9.50 7.67 3.27
CA THR A 172 9.41 6.77 2.13
C THR A 172 9.34 7.57 0.83
N GLY A 173 8.52 8.61 0.77
CA GLY A 173 8.41 9.44 -0.43
C GLY A 173 9.70 10.21 -0.76
N THR A 174 10.36 10.79 0.25
CA THR A 174 11.61 11.55 0.04
C THR A 174 12.73 10.66 -0.48
N THR A 175 12.88 9.45 0.06
CA THR A 175 13.89 8.48 -0.40
C THR A 175 13.61 7.98 -1.82
N ARG A 176 12.33 7.72 -2.16
CA ARG A 176 11.94 7.33 -3.52
C ARG A 176 12.17 8.45 -4.54
N ILE A 177 11.85 9.70 -4.22
CA ILE A 177 12.13 10.86 -5.09
C ILE A 177 13.63 10.94 -5.42
N ALA A 178 14.50 10.77 -4.42
CA ALA A 178 15.95 10.80 -4.63
C ALA A 178 16.44 9.63 -5.51
N ALA A 179 15.86 8.44 -5.35
CA ALA A 179 16.18 7.29 -6.19
C ALA A 179 15.72 7.50 -7.64
N ILE A 180 14.48 7.94 -7.84
CA ILE A 180 13.91 8.22 -9.17
C ILE A 180 14.69 9.32 -9.88
N GLN A 181 15.12 10.37 -9.16
CA GLN A 181 15.95 11.42 -9.77
C GLN A 181 17.24 10.87 -10.36
N LYS A 182 17.91 9.94 -9.65
CA LYS A 182 19.12 9.29 -10.18
C LYS A 182 18.82 8.51 -11.46
N VAL A 183 17.66 7.84 -11.54
CA VAL A 183 17.24 7.12 -12.75
C VAL A 183 17.03 8.10 -13.92
N ILE A 184 16.30 9.19 -13.69
CA ILE A 184 16.07 10.24 -14.69
C ILE A 184 17.40 10.80 -15.21
N ASP A 185 18.33 11.14 -14.30
CA ASP A 185 19.64 11.68 -14.67
C ASP A 185 20.47 10.68 -15.48
N LEU A 186 20.42 9.38 -15.14
CA LEU A 186 21.10 8.32 -15.89
C LEU A 186 20.49 8.16 -17.28
N GLU A 187 19.16 8.10 -17.39
CA GLU A 187 18.48 7.96 -18.68
C GLU A 187 18.79 9.13 -19.62
N ALA A 188 18.82 10.36 -19.10
CA ALA A 188 19.22 11.54 -19.87
C ALA A 188 20.66 11.46 -20.36
N LYS A 189 21.60 11.05 -19.50
CA LYS A 189 23.01 10.86 -19.87
C LYS A 189 23.17 9.80 -20.97
N TYR A 190 22.49 8.66 -20.84
CA TYR A 190 22.58 7.60 -21.83
C TYR A 190 21.83 7.90 -23.13
N ALA A 191 20.79 8.74 -23.10
CA ALA A 191 20.11 9.20 -24.31
C ALA A 191 21.08 9.95 -25.24
N ALA A 192 21.82 10.92 -24.70
CA ALA A 192 22.82 11.67 -25.46
C ALA A 192 23.92 10.77 -26.04
N VAL A 193 24.36 9.75 -25.30
CA VAL A 193 25.35 8.77 -25.78
C VAL A 193 24.78 7.91 -26.92
N ARG A 194 23.54 7.43 -26.78
CA ARG A 194 22.87 6.64 -27.82
C ARG A 194 22.70 7.43 -29.12
N GLU A 195 22.33 8.70 -29.03
CA GLU A 195 22.21 9.59 -30.20
C GLU A 195 23.56 9.78 -30.91
N ARG A 196 24.64 10.03 -30.16
CA ARG A 196 25.99 10.14 -30.73
C ARG A 196 26.42 8.86 -31.45
N ILE A 197 26.24 7.70 -30.83
CA ILE A 197 26.58 6.41 -31.45
C ILE A 197 25.75 6.18 -32.72
N ALA A 198 24.48 6.56 -32.72
CA ALA A 198 23.62 6.44 -33.89
C ALA A 198 24.07 7.36 -35.04
N ALA A 199 24.45 8.61 -34.72
CA ALA A 199 25.00 9.56 -35.69
C ALA A 199 26.33 9.07 -36.29
N ASP A 200 27.27 8.63 -35.45
CA ASP A 200 28.57 8.09 -35.88
C ASP A 200 28.40 6.88 -36.82
N LYS A 201 27.44 5.98 -36.53
CA LYS A 201 27.11 4.84 -37.40
C LYS A 201 26.50 5.28 -38.73
N ALA A 202 25.62 6.28 -38.73
CA ALA A 202 24.99 6.80 -39.94
C ALA A 202 26.03 7.45 -40.88
N ASP A 203 27.00 8.16 -40.33
CA ASP A 203 28.06 8.80 -41.11
C ASP A 203 29.10 7.80 -41.63
N ALA A 204 29.43 6.77 -40.86
CA ALA A 204 30.26 5.65 -41.32
C ALA A 204 29.64 4.91 -42.53
N GLY A 205 28.32 4.71 -42.52
CA GLY A 205 27.59 4.09 -43.64
C GLY A 205 27.58 4.96 -44.92
N LYS A 206 27.59 6.29 -44.78
CA LYS A 206 27.67 7.23 -45.92
C LYS A 206 29.08 7.35 -46.50
N SER A 207 30.11 7.28 -45.66
CA SER A 207 31.51 7.36 -46.11
C SER A 207 31.94 6.12 -46.92
N ALA A 208 31.44 4.94 -46.56
CA ALA A 208 31.73 3.69 -47.28
C ALA A 208 31.08 3.59 -48.68
N ALA A 209 30.13 4.46 -49.01
CA ALA A 209 29.37 4.41 -50.27
C ALA A 209 29.95 5.27 -51.40
N LYS A 210 31.12 5.90 -51.23
CA LYS A 210 31.75 6.69 -52.30
C LYS A 210 32.42 5.75 -53.32
N PRO A 211 31.97 5.68 -54.59
CA PRO A 211 32.57 4.80 -55.58
C PRO A 211 34.01 5.22 -55.87
N ALA A 212 34.90 4.23 -55.97
CA ALA A 212 36.32 4.44 -56.23
C ALA A 212 36.52 5.23 -57.55
N PRO A 213 37.45 6.20 -57.60
CA PRO A 213 37.67 6.99 -58.80
C PRO A 213 38.18 6.09 -59.93
N THR A 214 37.44 6.06 -61.04
CA THR A 214 37.81 5.37 -62.28
C THR A 214 39.12 5.96 -62.82
N LYS A 215 40.19 5.17 -62.80
CA LYS A 215 41.45 5.53 -63.47
C LYS A 215 41.23 5.51 -64.99
N LYS A 216 41.58 6.63 -65.64
CA LYS A 216 41.67 6.77 -67.10
C LYS A 216 42.83 5.96 -67.65
#